data_AF-A0A6I3XBZ8-F1
#
_entry.id   AF-A0A6I3XBZ8-F1
#
_cell.length_a   1.000
_cell.length_b   1.000
_cell.length_c   1.000
_cell.angle_alpha   90.00
_cell.angle_beta   90.00
_cell.angle_gamma   90.00
#
_symmetry.space_group_name_H-M   'P 1'
#
loop_
_entity.id
_entity.type
_entity.pdbx_description
1 polymer ?
#
loop_
_entity_poly.entity_id
_entity_poly.type
_entity_poly.pdbx_seq_one_letter_code
_entity_poly.pdbx_strand_id
1 'polypeptide(L)'
;MMDANRRATDLAHGHTAQSRANRLRAEQVEVGLVMQEMLGTRAAAGYFCENHISINVATRVLTRPSQRRWRAPVNVASFEAAPVI
;
A
#
# COMPACT_ATOMS: atom_id res chain seq x y z
N MET A 1 -2.19 11.44 33.05
CA MET A 1 -2.85 10.26 32.43
C MET A 1 -3.43 10.60 31.03
N MET A 2 -2.79 11.48 30.25
CA MET A 2 -3.27 11.92 28.92
C MET A 2 -2.29 11.57 27.78
N ASP A 3 -1.05 11.16 28.10
CA ASP A 3 0.01 10.91 27.12
C ASP A 3 -0.07 9.55 26.43
N ALA A 4 -0.65 8.54 27.09
CA ALA A 4 -0.79 7.20 26.52
C ALA A 4 -1.77 7.16 25.34
N ASN A 5 -2.84 7.97 25.40
CA ASN A 5 -3.90 7.97 24.39
C ASN A 5 -3.45 8.67 23.09
N ARG A 6 -2.66 9.76 23.19
CA ARG A 6 -2.05 10.44 22.02
C ARG A 6 -1.07 9.54 21.25
N ARG A 7 -0.21 8.80 21.97
CA ARG A 7 0.74 7.88 21.33
C ARG A 7 0.04 6.75 20.58
N ALA A 8 -1.05 6.23 21.11
CA ALA A 8 -1.83 5.19 20.44
C ALA A 8 -2.47 5.70 19.13
N THR A 9 -3.02 6.92 19.13
CA THR A 9 -3.62 7.53 17.93
C THR A 9 -2.58 7.84 16.86
N ASP A 10 -1.39 8.31 17.24
CA ASP A 10 -0.29 8.63 16.31
C ASP A 10 0.26 7.37 15.62
N LEU A 11 0.40 6.27 16.37
CA LEU A 11 0.81 4.98 15.82
C LEU A 11 -0.21 4.41 14.84
N ALA A 12 -1.51 4.52 15.15
CA ALA A 12 -2.58 4.08 14.26
C ALA A 12 -2.63 4.91 12.96
N HIS A 13 -2.44 6.23 13.05
CA HIS A 13 -2.32 7.11 11.88
C HIS A 13 -1.08 6.79 11.05
N GLY A 14 0.06 6.55 11.68
CA GLY A 14 1.30 6.13 10.99
C GLY A 14 1.15 4.80 10.26
N HIS A 15 0.50 3.82 10.88
CA HIS A 15 0.24 2.51 10.27
C HIS A 15 -0.68 2.60 9.06
N THR A 16 -1.73 3.41 9.12
CA THR A 16 -2.67 3.59 7.99
C THR A 16 -2.02 4.34 6.84
N ALA A 17 -1.22 5.38 7.11
CA ALA A 17 -0.46 6.08 6.09
C ALA A 17 0.55 5.16 5.39
N GLN A 18 1.29 4.35 6.16
CA GLN A 18 2.25 3.39 5.61
C GLN A 18 1.57 2.30 4.77
N SER A 19 0.40 1.83 5.20
CA SER A 19 -0.40 0.87 4.44
C SER A 19 -0.85 1.43 3.09
N ARG A 20 -1.39 2.66 3.08
CA ARG A 20 -1.77 3.37 1.84
C ARG A 20 -0.59 3.56 0.91
N ALA A 21 0.56 4.00 1.44
CA ALA A 21 1.79 4.16 0.67
C ALA A 21 2.25 2.83 0.06
N ASN A 22 2.26 1.74 0.83
CA ASN A 22 2.63 0.41 0.34
C ASN A 22 1.70 -0.07 -0.78
N ARG A 23 0.39 0.19 -0.67
CA ARG A 23 -0.59 -0.14 -1.70
C ARG A 23 -0.36 0.67 -2.98
N LEU A 24 -0.18 1.99 -2.87
CA LEU A 24 0.10 2.85 -4.03
C LEU A 24 1.36 2.37 -4.76
N ARG A 25 2.42 2.04 -4.02
CA ARG A 25 3.65 1.49 -4.61
C ARG A 25 3.41 0.16 -5.33
N ALA A 26 2.54 -0.68 -4.79
CA ALA A 26 2.18 -1.93 -5.45
C ALA A 26 1.43 -1.73 -6.77
N GLU A 27 0.47 -0.81 -6.79
CA GLU A 27 -0.30 -0.43 -7.99
C GLU A 27 0.63 0.16 -9.06
N GLN A 28 1.57 1.03 -8.68
CA GLN A 28 2.57 1.56 -9.62
C GLN A 28 3.47 0.47 -10.21
N VAL A 29 3.86 -0.54 -9.41
CA VAL A 29 4.61 -1.69 -9.92
C VAL A 29 3.80 -2.50 -10.94
N GLU A 30 2.49 -2.65 -10.73
CA GLU A 30 1.59 -3.29 -11.72
C GLU A 30 1.56 -2.51 -13.04
N VAL A 31 1.45 -1.18 -12.98
CA VAL A 31 1.50 -0.32 -14.16
C VAL A 31 2.82 -0.48 -14.92
N GLY A 32 3.95 -0.53 -14.21
CA GLY A 32 5.26 -0.73 -14.82
C GLY A 32 5.38 -2.07 -15.55
N LEU A 33 4.77 -3.15 -15.04
CA LEU A 33 4.72 -4.44 -15.74
C LEU A 33 3.90 -4.35 -17.04
N VAL A 34 2.73 -3.70 -16.99
CA VAL A 34 1.89 -3.48 -18.19
C VAL A 34 2.65 -2.64 -19.22
N MET A 35 3.33 -1.58 -18.79
CA MET A 35 4.19 -0.78 -19.67
C MET A 35 5.33 -1.59 -20.28
N GLN A 36 5.93 -2.52 -19.53
CA GLN A 36 6.97 -3.39 -20.05
C GLN A 36 6.43 -4.30 -21.17
N GLU A 37 5.24 -4.85 -20.98
CA GLU A 37 4.58 -5.71 -21.96
C GLU A 37 4.16 -4.92 -23.22
N MET A 38 3.61 -3.71 -23.04
CA MET A 38 3.07 -2.90 -24.14
C MET A 38 4.14 -2.09 -24.90
N LEU A 39 5.13 -1.56 -24.20
CA LEU A 39 6.06 -0.55 -24.71
C LEU A 39 7.54 -0.97 -24.57
N GLY A 40 7.79 -2.14 -23.99
CA GLY A 40 9.13 -2.69 -23.79
C GLY A 40 9.83 -2.16 -22.54
N THR A 41 10.97 -2.78 -22.23
CA THR A 41 11.73 -2.58 -21.00
C THR A 41 12.17 -1.14 -20.77
N ARG A 42 12.52 -0.39 -21.83
CA ARG A 42 12.98 1.00 -21.71
C ARG A 42 11.89 1.92 -21.15
N ALA A 43 10.65 1.76 -21.62
CA ALA A 43 9.52 2.55 -21.16
C ALA A 43 9.18 2.25 -19.69
N ALA A 44 9.16 0.95 -19.32
CA ALA A 44 8.94 0.53 -17.94
C ALA A 44 10.03 1.03 -16.97
N ALA A 45 11.30 0.97 -17.39
CA ALA A 45 12.40 1.50 -16.58
C ALA A 45 12.30 3.02 -16.41
N GLY A 46 11.92 3.75 -17.47
CA GLY A 46 11.63 5.19 -17.39
C GLY A 46 10.52 5.50 -16.39
N TYR A 47 9.41 4.77 -16.46
CA TYR A 47 8.29 4.90 -15.52
C TYR A 47 8.71 4.65 -14.07
N PHE A 48 9.51 3.61 -13.80
CA PHE A 48 10.02 3.34 -12.45
C PHE A 48 10.94 4.45 -11.92
N CYS A 49 11.79 5.01 -12.78
CA CYS A 49 12.64 6.14 -12.41
C CYS A 49 11.80 7.39 -12.07
N GLU A 50 10.84 7.75 -12.92
CA GLU A 50 9.97 8.93 -12.72
C GLU A 50 9.11 8.81 -11.46
N ASN A 51 8.65 7.60 -11.13
CA ASN A 51 7.83 7.36 -9.94
C ASN A 51 8.67 7.07 -8.68
N HIS A 52 10.00 7.16 -8.76
CA HIS A 52 10.92 6.85 -7.66
C HIS A 52 10.70 5.47 -7.03
N ILE A 53 10.45 4.45 -7.87
CA ILE A 53 10.28 3.08 -7.40
C ILE A 53 11.66 2.42 -7.31
N SER A 54 12.13 2.20 -6.09
CA SER A 54 13.39 1.48 -5.88
C SER A 54 13.23 0.00 -6.21
N ILE A 55 14.33 -0.63 -6.61
CA ILE A 55 14.36 -2.07 -6.91
C ILE A 55 13.88 -2.91 -5.71
N ASN A 56 14.20 -2.49 -4.48
CA ASN A 56 13.74 -3.17 -3.26
C ASN A 56 12.22 -3.18 -3.14
N VAL A 57 11.55 -2.08 -3.50
CA VAL A 57 10.08 -1.98 -3.48
C VAL A 57 9.49 -2.86 -4.58
N ALA A 58 10.03 -2.78 -5.80
CA ALA A 58 9.60 -3.61 -6.91
C ALA A 58 9.76 -5.11 -6.60
N THR A 59 10.94 -5.54 -6.15
CA THR A 59 11.22 -6.92 -5.74
C THR A 59 10.27 -7.37 -4.63
N ARG A 60 10.05 -6.56 -3.59
CA ARG A 60 9.09 -6.90 -2.52
C ARG A 60 7.70 -7.13 -3.07
N VAL A 61 7.22 -6.22 -3.91
CA VAL A 61 5.88 -6.28 -4.49
C VAL A 61 5.70 -7.52 -5.36
N LEU A 62 6.72 -7.86 -6.17
CA LEU A 62 6.68 -9.00 -7.09
C LEU A 62 6.86 -10.35 -6.39
N THR A 63 7.68 -10.41 -5.34
CA THR A 63 8.02 -11.67 -4.64
C THR A 63 7.13 -11.96 -3.44
N ARG A 64 6.45 -10.94 -2.89
CA ARG A 64 5.61 -11.07 -1.69
C ARG A 64 4.20 -10.53 -1.94
N PRO A 65 3.40 -11.20 -2.79
CA PRO A 65 2.04 -10.76 -3.12
C PRO A 65 1.12 -10.65 -1.89
N SER A 66 1.35 -11.44 -0.83
CA SER A 66 0.63 -11.32 0.45
C SER A 66 0.86 -10.00 1.19
N GLN A 67 1.98 -9.30 0.91
CA GLN A 67 2.33 -8.00 1.48
C GLN A 67 1.94 -6.84 0.55
N ARG A 68 1.40 -7.15 -0.63
CA ARG A 68 1.00 -6.18 -1.67
C ARG A 68 -0.24 -5.39 -1.27
N ARG A 69 -1.20 -6.08 -0.63
CA ARG A 69 -2.28 -5.46 0.14
C ARG A 69 -1.98 -5.73 1.61
N TRP A 70 -1.49 -4.74 2.34
CA TRP A 70 -1.67 -4.78 3.79
C TRP A 70 -3.18 -4.72 4.03
N ARG A 71 -3.82 -5.89 4.17
CA ARG A 71 -5.19 -5.97 4.64
C ARG A 71 -5.14 -5.38 6.04
N ALA A 72 -5.61 -4.13 6.19
CA ALA A 72 -6.13 -3.74 7.48
C ALA A 72 -7.10 -4.88 7.88
N PRO A 73 -6.98 -5.47 9.08
CA PRO A 73 -7.99 -6.42 9.52
C PRO A 73 -9.33 -5.72 9.34
N VAL A 74 -10.22 -6.34 8.56
CA VAL A 74 -11.58 -5.84 8.40
C VAL A 74 -12.15 -5.83 9.81
N ASN A 75 -12.35 -4.65 10.38
CA ASN A 75 -13.00 -4.54 11.66
C ASN A 75 -14.50 -4.83 11.46
N VAL A 76 -14.85 -6.11 11.48
CA VAL A 76 -16.23 -6.59 11.37
C VAL A 76 -17.10 -6.07 12.51
N ALA A 77 -16.52 -5.62 13.63
CA ALA A 77 -17.28 -4.99 14.72
C ALA A 77 -17.84 -3.60 14.37
N SER A 78 -17.37 -2.94 13.30
CA SER A 78 -17.92 -1.65 12.86
C SER A 78 -19.24 -1.77 12.08
N PHE A 79 -19.62 -2.97 11.65
CA PHE A 79 -20.86 -3.18 10.87
C PHE A 79 -22.09 -3.54 11.72
N GLU A 80 -21.92 -3.82 13.02
CA GLU A 80 -23.01 -4.29 13.90
C GLU A 80 -23.82 -3.15 14.56
N ALA A 81 -23.47 -1.88 14.30
CA ALA A 81 -24.10 -0.73 14.96
C ALA A 81 -25.17 0.01 14.11
N ALA A 82 -25.74 -0.64 13.10
CA ALA A 82 -26.88 -0.08 12.37
C ALA A 82 -28.19 -0.56 13.02
N PRO A 83 -29.00 0.32 13.66
CA PRO A 83 -30.32 -0.08 14.10
C PRO A 83 -31.18 -0.36 12.87
N VAL A 84 -31.83 -1.52 12.87
CA VAL A 84 -32.94 -1.85 11.97
C VAL A 84 -34.04 -0.83 12.26
N ILE A 85 -34.37 0.01 11.28
CA ILE A 85 -35.58 0.83 11.28
C ILE A 85 -36.72 -0.01 10.71
#